data_AF-A0A239BM84-F1
#
_entry.id   AF-A0A239BM84-F1
#
_cell.length_a   1.000
_cell.length_b   1.000
_cell.length_c   1.000
_cell.angle_alpha   90.00
_cell.angle_beta   90.00
_cell.angle_gamma   90.00
#
_symmetry.space_group_name_H-M   'P 1'
#
loop_
_entity.id
_entity.type
_entity.pdbx_description
1 polymer ?
#
loop_
_entity_poly.entity_id
_entity_poly.type
_entity_poly.pdbx_seq_one_letter_code
_entity_poly.pdbx_strand_id
1 'polypeptide(L)'
;MELKPAAMVLPHDESQLEQGKYGPIFPRTPACYGFTIIARVKPGHAGAIRGYGSTLAEALETDPYLLAPLKLHYLRWVLFDDDTRFMYQGIFDTDFDKYTEDAVALFRKAGVDTVFEHLEDFPEDWKTNSEAFVRFVREHQCNSFMEYGEYPYVTADEVKKALRVRDAFSEMLDQMQ
;
A
#
# COMPACT_ATOMS: atom_id res chain seq x y z
N MET A 1 4.97 28.29 -6.13
CA MET A 1 3.57 27.89 -6.36
C MET A 1 3.05 27.39 -5.02
N GLU A 2 1.93 27.93 -4.54
CA GLU A 2 1.29 27.43 -3.31
C GLU A 2 0.71 26.04 -3.57
N LEU A 3 1.01 25.05 -2.71
CA LEU A 3 0.34 23.75 -2.73
C LEU A 3 -1.06 23.92 -2.16
N LYS A 4 -2.08 23.54 -2.95
CA LYS A 4 -3.49 23.60 -2.55
C LYS A 4 -4.03 22.19 -2.44
N PRO A 5 -4.77 21.84 -1.37
CA PRO A 5 -5.40 20.53 -1.28
C PRO A 5 -6.36 20.28 -2.43
N ALA A 6 -6.52 19.00 -2.78
CA ALA A 6 -7.43 18.59 -3.85
C ALA A 6 -8.17 17.30 -3.49
N ALA A 7 -9.38 17.17 -4.01
CA ALA A 7 -10.16 15.95 -3.96
C ALA A 7 -10.52 15.50 -5.38
N MET A 8 -10.66 14.19 -5.58
CA MET A 8 -11.09 13.60 -6.83
C MET A 8 -12.08 12.47 -6.55
N VAL A 9 -13.21 12.49 -7.26
CA VAL A 9 -14.17 11.39 -7.29
C VAL A 9 -13.68 10.37 -8.31
N LEU A 10 -13.68 9.10 -7.93
CA LEU A 10 -13.33 7.99 -8.81
C LEU A 10 -14.59 7.49 -9.53
N PRO A 11 -14.46 7.05 -10.80
CA PRO A 11 -15.62 6.58 -11.55
C PRO A 11 -16.19 5.31 -10.92
N HIS A 12 -17.51 5.26 -10.78
CA HIS A 12 -18.20 4.03 -10.37
C HIS A 12 -18.26 2.99 -11.51
N ASP A 13 -18.38 3.47 -12.75
CA ASP A 13 -18.30 2.63 -13.95
C ASP A 13 -16.86 2.56 -14.44
N GLU A 14 -16.25 1.39 -14.27
CA GLU A 14 -14.87 1.10 -14.64
C GLU A 14 -14.73 0.65 -16.11
N SER A 15 -15.83 0.47 -16.85
CA SER A 15 -15.81 -0.06 -18.22
C SER A 15 -15.05 0.82 -19.22
N GLN A 16 -14.92 2.10 -18.91
CA GLN A 16 -14.20 3.08 -19.73
C GLN A 16 -12.73 3.22 -19.33
N LEU A 17 -12.28 2.53 -18.27
CA LEU A 17 -10.88 2.57 -17.85
C LEU A 17 -10.01 1.73 -18.79
N GLU A 18 -8.81 2.24 -19.04
CA GLU A 18 -7.77 1.50 -19.75
C GLU A 18 -7.50 0.17 -19.04
N GLN A 19 -7.41 -0.91 -19.82
CA GLN A 19 -7.14 -2.24 -19.29
C GLN A 19 -5.64 -2.52 -19.32
N GLY A 20 -5.06 -2.66 -18.14
CA GLY A 20 -3.70 -3.10 -17.92
C GLY A 20 -3.57 -4.63 -17.96
N LYS A 21 -2.43 -5.12 -17.51
CA LYS A 21 -2.14 -6.56 -17.48
C LYS A 21 -3.08 -7.29 -16.52
N TYR A 22 -3.48 -6.61 -15.45
CA TYR A 22 -4.24 -7.21 -14.35
C TYR A 22 -5.62 -6.59 -14.14
N GLY A 23 -6.19 -5.93 -15.15
CA GLY A 23 -7.50 -5.30 -15.10
C GLY A 23 -7.44 -3.77 -15.26
N PRO A 24 -8.49 -3.03 -14.83
CA PRO A 24 -8.55 -1.59 -15.05
C PRO A 24 -7.41 -0.84 -14.34
N ILE A 25 -6.85 0.13 -15.06
CA ILE A 25 -5.87 1.08 -14.56
C ILE A 25 -6.62 2.29 -14.03
N PHE A 26 -6.54 2.50 -12.72
CA PHE A 26 -7.13 3.67 -12.09
C PHE A 26 -6.26 4.91 -12.31
N PRO A 27 -6.89 6.09 -12.49
CA PRO A 27 -6.14 7.32 -12.65
C PRO A 27 -5.38 7.65 -11.36
N ARG A 28 -4.26 8.36 -11.52
CA ARG A 28 -3.57 8.98 -10.38
C ARG A 28 -4.49 10.03 -9.75
N THR A 29 -4.75 9.90 -8.45
CA THR A 29 -5.58 10.81 -7.67
C THR A 29 -4.70 11.84 -6.94
N PRO A 30 -5.30 12.83 -6.24
CA PRO A 30 -4.57 13.68 -5.31
C PRO A 30 -3.74 12.91 -4.27
N ALA A 31 -4.15 11.71 -3.88
CA ALA A 31 -3.42 10.84 -2.97
C ALA A 31 -2.32 10.00 -3.67
N CYS A 32 -2.08 10.22 -4.97
CA CYS A 32 -1.29 9.37 -5.88
C CYS A 32 -2.05 8.11 -6.30
N TYR A 33 -1.63 6.93 -5.87
CA TYR A 33 -2.32 5.68 -6.14
C TYR A 33 -2.65 4.99 -4.83
N GLY A 34 -3.71 4.17 -4.85
CA GLY A 34 -4.09 3.44 -3.68
C GLY A 34 -4.97 2.24 -4.00
N PHE A 35 -5.14 1.39 -3.00
CA PHE A 35 -6.16 0.37 -2.99
C PHE A 35 -6.65 0.14 -1.57
N THR A 36 -7.83 -0.45 -1.47
CA THR A 36 -8.30 -1.13 -0.26
C THR A 36 -8.62 -2.57 -0.61
N ILE A 37 -8.10 -3.52 0.16
CA ILE A 37 -8.48 -4.93 0.09
C ILE A 37 -9.37 -5.23 1.27
N ILE A 38 -10.47 -5.95 1.05
CA ILE A 38 -11.32 -6.48 2.11
C ILE A 38 -11.52 -7.98 1.87
N ALA A 39 -11.12 -8.79 2.85
CA ALA A 39 -11.22 -10.25 2.77
C ALA A 39 -11.68 -10.86 4.10
N ARG A 40 -12.11 -12.11 4.06
CA ARG A 40 -12.43 -12.90 5.26
C ARG A 40 -11.16 -13.52 5.83
N VAL A 41 -11.09 -13.58 7.15
CA VAL A 41 -10.01 -14.24 7.88
C VAL A 41 -10.33 -15.72 8.00
N LYS A 42 -9.35 -16.60 7.75
CA LYS A 42 -9.51 -18.04 7.98
C LYS A 42 -9.94 -18.30 9.44
N PRO A 43 -10.89 -19.20 9.70
CA PRO A 43 -11.33 -19.49 11.07
C PRO A 43 -10.17 -19.82 12.01
N GLY A 44 -10.03 -19.06 13.10
CA GLY A 44 -8.96 -19.23 14.10
C GLY A 44 -7.63 -18.52 13.79
N HIS A 45 -7.51 -17.82 12.66
CA HIS A 45 -6.25 -17.17 12.25
C HIS A 45 -6.08 -15.72 12.70
N ALA A 46 -7.07 -15.12 13.38
CA ALA A 46 -6.98 -13.74 13.88
C ALA A 46 -5.71 -13.48 14.71
N GLY A 47 -5.36 -14.41 15.60
CA GLY A 47 -4.14 -14.33 16.42
C GLY A 47 -2.87 -14.31 15.58
N ALA A 48 -2.81 -15.10 14.51
CA ALA A 48 -1.66 -15.14 13.60
C ALA A 48 -1.49 -13.82 12.84
N ILE A 49 -2.60 -13.23 12.37
CA ILE A 49 -2.59 -11.91 11.71
C ILE A 49 -2.09 -10.82 12.67
N ARG A 50 -2.54 -10.82 13.93
CA ARG A 50 -2.04 -9.88 14.95
C ARG A 50 -0.55 -10.09 15.23
N GLY A 51 -0.11 -11.35 15.31
CA GLY A 51 1.30 -11.72 15.46
C GLY A 51 2.17 -11.20 14.31
N TYR A 52 1.69 -11.32 13.06
CA TYR A 52 2.39 -10.79 11.88
C TYR A 52 2.74 -9.30 12.03
N GLY A 53 1.84 -8.49 12.61
CA GLY A 53 2.09 -7.07 12.84
C GLY A 53 3.30 -6.82 13.75
N SER A 54 3.51 -7.67 14.75
CA SER A 54 4.68 -7.57 15.65
C SER A 54 5.95 -7.95 14.90
N THR A 55 5.93 -9.07 14.16
CA THR A 55 7.05 -9.51 13.34
C THR A 55 7.48 -8.46 12.32
N LEU A 56 6.53 -7.82 11.63
CA LEU A 56 6.82 -6.79 10.64
C LEU A 56 7.43 -5.53 11.29
N ALA A 57 6.94 -5.14 12.47
CA ALA A 57 7.49 -4.01 13.21
C ALA A 57 8.95 -4.25 13.61
N GLU A 58 9.26 -5.42 14.19
CA GLU A 58 10.63 -5.81 14.55
C GLU A 58 11.56 -5.87 13.32
N ALA A 59 11.05 -6.38 12.19
CA ALA A 59 11.81 -6.41 10.94
C ALA A 59 12.14 -5.00 10.43
N LEU A 60 11.21 -4.04 10.58
CA LEU A 60 11.42 -2.64 10.21
C LEU A 60 12.35 -1.88 11.16
N GLU A 61 12.41 -2.27 12.44
CA GLU A 61 13.44 -1.75 13.36
C GLU A 61 14.85 -2.20 12.92
N THR A 62 14.97 -3.42 12.41
CA THR A 62 16.24 -3.98 11.91
C THR A 62 16.63 -3.40 10.55
N ASP A 63 15.68 -3.34 9.62
CA ASP A 63 15.85 -2.72 8.30
C ASP A 63 14.69 -1.75 7.99
N PRO A 64 14.86 -0.44 8.24
CA PRO A 64 13.82 0.56 7.98
C PRO A 64 13.51 0.73 6.49
N TYR A 65 14.32 0.17 5.59
CA TYR A 65 14.12 0.23 4.14
C TYR A 65 13.50 -1.03 3.57
N LEU A 66 13.11 -2.00 4.40
CA LEU A 66 12.50 -3.26 3.97
C LEU A 66 11.34 -3.03 2.98
N LEU A 67 10.45 -2.09 3.27
CA LEU A 67 9.28 -1.77 2.42
C LEU A 67 9.55 -0.68 1.37
N ALA A 68 10.78 -0.16 1.25
CA ALA A 68 11.11 0.92 0.33
C ALA A 68 10.77 0.65 -1.15
N PRO A 69 10.87 -0.61 -1.67
CA PRO A 69 10.46 -0.91 -3.05
C PRO A 69 9.00 -0.59 -3.34
N LEU A 70 8.12 -0.62 -2.34
CA LEU A 70 6.67 -0.41 -2.49
C LEU A 70 6.27 1.07 -2.64
N LYS A 71 7.22 2.00 -2.49
CA LYS A 71 6.99 3.45 -2.64
C LYS A 71 5.76 3.96 -1.87
N LEU A 72 5.64 3.51 -0.62
CA LEU A 72 4.49 3.78 0.24
C LEU A 72 4.52 5.22 0.78
N HIS A 73 3.39 5.91 0.69
CA HIS A 73 3.03 7.01 1.59
C HIS A 73 2.52 6.47 2.92
N TYR A 74 1.69 5.42 2.83
CA TYR A 74 0.92 4.95 3.95
C TYR A 74 0.45 3.51 3.75
N LEU A 75 0.37 2.75 4.84
CA LEU A 75 -0.12 1.37 4.85
C LEU A 75 -0.82 1.05 6.18
N ARG A 76 -2.00 0.42 6.12
CA ARG A 76 -2.78 0.05 7.31
C ARG A 76 -3.41 -1.32 7.17
N TRP A 77 -3.27 -2.12 8.21
CA TRP A 77 -3.92 -3.41 8.40
C TRP A 77 -4.98 -3.26 9.49
N VAL A 78 -6.18 -3.77 9.26
CA VAL A 78 -7.29 -3.69 10.21
C VAL A 78 -7.98 -5.04 10.28
N LEU A 79 -8.18 -5.54 11.50
CA LEU A 79 -9.14 -6.60 11.79
C LEU A 79 -10.42 -5.96 12.32
N PHE A 80 -11.57 -6.39 11.81
CA PHE A 80 -12.88 -5.87 12.20
C PHE A 80 -13.92 -6.98 12.10
N ASP A 81 -15.17 -6.68 12.52
CA ASP A 81 -16.26 -7.66 12.63
C ASP A 81 -15.82 -8.89 13.45
N ASP A 82 -15.45 -8.66 14.72
CA ASP A 82 -14.94 -9.68 15.66
C ASP A 82 -13.73 -10.46 15.13
N ASP A 83 -12.81 -9.75 14.47
CA ASP A 83 -11.62 -10.28 13.81
C ASP A 83 -11.89 -11.32 12.71
N THR A 84 -13.13 -11.40 12.21
CA THR A 84 -13.49 -12.31 11.11
C THR A 84 -13.24 -11.71 9.73
N ARG A 85 -12.99 -10.40 9.67
CA ARG A 85 -12.68 -9.69 8.43
C ARG A 85 -11.42 -8.87 8.58
N PHE A 86 -10.73 -8.78 7.46
CA PHE A 86 -9.46 -8.10 7.34
C PHE A 86 -9.56 -7.03 6.26
N MET A 87 -8.96 -5.87 6.54
CA MET A 87 -8.87 -4.76 5.62
C MET A 87 -7.41 -4.29 5.53
N TYR A 88 -6.94 -4.10 4.30
CA TYR A 88 -5.59 -3.62 4.02
C TYR A 88 -5.67 -2.42 3.08
N GLN A 89 -5.20 -1.27 3.54
CA GLN A 89 -5.26 0.00 2.82
C GLN A 89 -3.84 0.48 2.55
N GLY A 90 -3.53 0.75 1.29
CA GLY A 90 -2.22 1.27 0.88
C GLY A 90 -2.36 2.50 0.00
N ILE A 91 -1.48 3.47 0.22
CA ILE A 91 -1.28 4.64 -0.64
C ILE A 91 0.19 4.67 -1.07
N PHE A 92 0.47 4.78 -2.36
CA PHE A 92 1.79 4.61 -2.96
C PHE A 92 1.96 5.41 -4.26
N ASP A 93 3.20 5.49 -4.77
CA ASP A 93 3.54 6.33 -5.92
C ASP A 93 3.45 5.64 -7.29
N THR A 94 3.42 4.31 -7.32
CA THR A 94 3.37 3.52 -8.57
C THR A 94 1.93 3.12 -8.92
N ASP A 95 1.67 2.73 -10.16
CA ASP A 95 0.40 2.07 -10.47
C ASP A 95 0.26 0.72 -9.75
N PHE A 96 -0.96 0.18 -9.77
CA PHE A 96 -1.32 -1.05 -9.07
C PHE A 96 -0.54 -2.27 -9.59
N ASP A 97 -0.36 -2.39 -10.90
CA ASP A 97 0.30 -3.54 -11.52
C ASP A 97 1.76 -3.57 -11.06
N LYS A 98 2.44 -2.42 -11.12
CA LYS A 98 3.81 -2.26 -10.64
C LYS A 98 3.94 -2.51 -9.13
N TYR A 99 3.03 -1.96 -8.33
CA TYR A 99 3.02 -2.20 -6.88
C TYR A 99 2.93 -3.69 -6.57
N THR A 100 2.05 -4.41 -7.25
CA THR A 100 1.79 -5.83 -6.98
C THR A 100 2.99 -6.69 -7.39
N GLU A 101 3.63 -6.39 -8.52
CA GLU A 101 4.87 -7.06 -8.93
C GLU A 101 6.00 -6.82 -7.92
N ASP A 102 6.17 -5.58 -7.44
CA ASP A 102 7.18 -5.24 -6.43
C ASP A 102 6.88 -5.88 -5.07
N ALA A 103 5.61 -6.03 -4.68
CA ALA A 103 5.20 -6.74 -3.48
C ALA A 103 5.55 -8.23 -3.55
N VAL A 104 5.24 -8.90 -4.67
CA VAL A 104 5.61 -10.31 -4.86
C VAL A 104 7.13 -10.49 -4.83
N ALA A 105 7.87 -9.60 -5.49
CA ALA A 105 9.34 -9.64 -5.49
C ALA A 105 9.92 -9.41 -4.09
N LEU A 106 9.35 -8.46 -3.34
CA LEU A 106 9.76 -8.16 -1.97
C LEU A 106 9.57 -9.36 -1.05
N PHE A 107 8.38 -9.97 -1.03
CA PHE A 107 8.12 -11.10 -0.15
C PHE A 107 9.00 -12.32 -0.48
N ARG A 108 9.24 -12.57 -1.77
CA ARG A 108 10.20 -13.61 -2.20
C ARG A 108 11.62 -13.35 -1.68
N LYS A 109 12.09 -12.09 -1.76
CA LYS A 109 13.45 -11.71 -1.34
C LYS A 109 13.61 -11.68 0.16
N ALA A 110 12.61 -11.19 0.89
CA ALA A 110 12.64 -11.09 2.35
C ALA A 110 12.49 -12.47 3.01
N GLY A 111 11.98 -13.47 2.29
CA GLY A 111 11.70 -14.80 2.86
C GLY A 111 10.59 -14.75 3.90
N VAL A 112 9.76 -13.71 3.87
CA VAL A 112 8.67 -13.48 4.82
C VAL A 112 7.36 -13.90 4.16
N ASP A 113 6.59 -14.72 4.86
CA ASP A 113 5.25 -15.11 4.45
C ASP A 113 4.32 -13.90 4.54
N THR A 114 3.46 -13.71 3.53
CA THR A 114 2.51 -12.59 3.53
C THR A 114 1.39 -12.84 4.52
N VAL A 115 0.90 -11.78 5.18
CA VAL A 115 -0.28 -11.84 6.06
C VAL A 115 -1.51 -12.40 5.34
N PHE A 116 -1.55 -12.30 4.00
CA PHE A 116 -2.65 -12.80 3.21
C PHE A 116 -2.80 -14.33 3.24
N GLU A 117 -1.76 -15.10 3.62
CA GLU A 117 -1.87 -16.55 3.80
C GLU A 117 -2.90 -16.95 4.87
N HIS A 118 -3.30 -16.01 5.71
CA HIS A 118 -4.32 -16.18 6.75
C HIS A 118 -5.73 -15.75 6.32
N LEU A 119 -5.92 -15.41 5.04
CA LEU A 119 -7.21 -15.01 4.47
C LEU A 119 -7.85 -16.15 3.68
N GLU A 120 -9.17 -16.25 3.75
CA GLU A 120 -9.93 -17.23 2.96
C GLU A 120 -9.65 -17.03 1.47
N ASP A 121 -9.59 -18.12 0.71
CA ASP A 121 -9.36 -18.15 -0.75
C ASP A 121 -8.01 -17.58 -1.24
N PHE A 122 -7.10 -17.20 -0.34
CA PHE A 122 -5.75 -16.80 -0.74
C PHE A 122 -4.97 -17.97 -1.35
N PRO A 123 -4.38 -17.81 -2.55
CA PRO A 123 -3.75 -18.91 -3.28
C PRO A 123 -2.51 -19.44 -2.59
N GLU A 124 -2.42 -20.76 -2.42
CA GLU A 124 -1.27 -21.42 -1.78
C GLU A 124 0.02 -21.34 -2.63
N ASP A 125 -0.12 -21.25 -3.96
CA ASP A 125 0.98 -21.21 -4.92
C ASP A 125 1.46 -19.78 -5.26
N TRP A 126 1.01 -18.76 -4.51
CA TRP A 126 1.30 -17.34 -4.76
C TRP A 126 2.80 -17.03 -4.91
N LYS A 127 3.65 -17.77 -4.20
CA LYS A 127 5.12 -17.61 -4.26
C LYS A 127 5.68 -17.92 -5.65
N THR A 128 5.08 -18.83 -6.40
CA THR A 128 5.50 -19.19 -7.77
C THR A 128 4.54 -18.68 -8.83
N ASN A 129 3.34 -18.25 -8.43
CA ASN A 129 2.26 -17.81 -9.32
C ASN A 129 1.82 -16.38 -8.98
N SER A 130 2.49 -15.40 -9.60
CA SER A 130 2.16 -13.98 -9.40
C SER A 130 0.76 -13.63 -9.89
N GLU A 131 0.24 -14.30 -10.92
CA GLU A 131 -1.11 -14.05 -11.43
C GLU A 131 -2.18 -14.45 -10.42
N ALA A 132 -1.99 -15.54 -9.68
CA ALA A 132 -2.92 -15.94 -8.63
C ALA A 132 -2.96 -14.91 -7.49
N PHE A 133 -1.80 -14.40 -7.06
CA PHE A 133 -1.73 -13.33 -6.07
C PHE A 133 -2.49 -12.09 -6.55
N VAL A 134 -2.24 -11.65 -7.78
CA VAL A 134 -2.88 -10.45 -8.32
C VAL A 134 -4.40 -10.65 -8.44
N ARG A 135 -4.83 -11.82 -8.92
CA ARG A 135 -6.26 -12.15 -9.00
C ARG A 135 -6.93 -12.04 -7.64
N PHE A 136 -6.32 -12.59 -6.59
CA PHE A 136 -6.83 -12.46 -5.23
C PHE A 136 -6.99 -10.99 -4.82
N VAL A 137 -5.95 -10.17 -5.03
CA VAL A 137 -6.00 -8.74 -4.68
C VAL A 137 -7.13 -8.03 -5.41
N ARG A 138 -7.32 -8.32 -6.71
CA ARG A 138 -8.37 -7.71 -7.54
C ARG A 138 -9.78 -8.15 -7.11
N GLU A 139 -9.99 -9.43 -6.86
CA GLU A 139 -11.28 -9.97 -6.42
C GLU A 139 -11.73 -9.42 -5.06
N HIS A 140 -10.77 -9.07 -4.20
CA HIS A 140 -11.00 -8.51 -2.88
C HIS A 140 -10.84 -6.98 -2.83
N GLN A 141 -10.61 -6.33 -3.98
CA GLN A 141 -10.42 -4.89 -4.05
C GLN A 141 -11.77 -4.18 -3.79
N CYS A 142 -11.75 -3.23 -2.86
CA CYS A 142 -12.86 -2.33 -2.57
C CYS A 142 -12.43 -0.91 -2.94
N ASN A 143 -12.87 -0.44 -4.11
CA ASN A 143 -12.41 0.84 -4.64
C ASN A 143 -12.94 2.03 -3.84
N SER A 144 -12.06 3.01 -3.59
CA SER A 144 -12.45 4.32 -3.08
C SER A 144 -13.44 4.97 -4.05
N PHE A 145 -14.50 5.59 -3.53
CA PHE A 145 -15.37 6.43 -4.37
C PHE A 145 -14.82 7.87 -4.51
N MET A 146 -13.95 8.30 -3.60
CA MET A 146 -13.33 9.63 -3.58
C MET A 146 -12.01 9.58 -2.80
N GLU A 147 -11.01 10.33 -3.26
CA GLU A 147 -9.73 10.49 -2.58
C GLU A 147 -9.36 11.97 -2.44
N TYR A 148 -8.72 12.31 -1.32
CA TYR A 148 -8.29 13.66 -0.95
C TYR A 148 -6.79 13.65 -0.65
N GLY A 149 -6.08 14.69 -1.09
CA GLY A 149 -4.67 14.91 -0.78
C GLY A 149 -4.43 16.33 -0.29
N GLU A 150 -3.80 16.46 0.88
CA GLU A 150 -3.38 17.75 1.46
C GLU A 150 -2.21 18.36 0.65
N TYR A 151 -1.30 17.49 0.22
CA TYR A 151 -0.17 17.80 -0.67
C TYR A 151 -0.33 17.01 -1.98
N PRO A 152 -1.29 17.40 -2.84
CA PRO A 152 -1.75 16.51 -3.89
C PRO A 152 -0.67 16.24 -4.94
N TYR A 153 -0.62 14.99 -5.41
CA TYR A 153 0.31 14.52 -6.46
C TYR A 153 1.81 14.63 -6.11
N VAL A 154 2.15 14.83 -4.84
CA VAL A 154 3.54 14.79 -4.37
C VAL A 154 3.89 13.37 -3.96
N THR A 155 5.04 12.88 -4.41
CA THR A 155 5.51 11.51 -4.13
C THR A 155 6.12 11.37 -2.74
N ALA A 156 6.21 10.16 -2.20
CA ALA A 156 6.80 9.91 -0.89
C ALA A 156 8.28 10.32 -0.86
N ASP A 157 8.99 10.14 -1.97
CA ASP A 157 10.38 10.57 -2.13
C ASP A 157 10.52 12.10 -2.17
N GLU A 158 9.57 12.81 -2.79
CA GLU A 158 9.52 14.27 -2.77
C GLU A 158 9.24 14.80 -1.36
N VAL A 159 8.32 14.19 -0.61
CA VAL A 159 8.06 14.54 0.80
C VAL A 159 9.34 14.36 1.62
N LYS A 160 9.99 13.19 1.54
CA LYS A 160 11.27 12.94 2.23
C LYS A 160 12.36 13.92 1.84
N LYS A 161 12.42 14.32 0.55
CA LYS A 161 13.37 15.33 0.07
C LYS A 161 13.06 16.71 0.65
N ALA A 162 11.80 17.13 0.66
CA ALA A 162 11.39 18.42 1.21
C ALA A 162 11.73 18.54 2.70
N LEU A 163 11.50 17.47 3.48
CA LEU A 163 11.85 17.42 4.89
C LEU A 163 13.37 17.52 5.11
N ARG A 164 14.17 16.78 4.35
CA ARG A 164 15.65 16.88 4.43
C ARG A 164 16.16 18.29 4.12
N VAL A 165 15.57 18.96 3.12
CA VAL A 165 15.96 20.34 2.78
C VAL A 165 15.58 21.31 3.91
N ARG A 166 14.38 21.16 4.50
CA ARG A 166 13.95 21.96 5.65
C ARG A 166 14.91 21.79 6.83
N ASP A 167 15.28 20.56 7.14
CA ASP A 167 16.13 20.25 8.29
C ASP A 167 17.54 20.81 8.08
N ALA A 168 18.15 20.57 6.92
CA ALA A 168 19.48 21.11 6.57
C ALA A 168 19.52 22.64 6.57
N PHE A 169 18.45 23.30 6.12
CA PHE A 169 18.35 24.75 6.16
C PHE A 169 18.23 25.28 7.59
N SER A 170 17.50 24.57 8.45
CA SER A 170 17.38 24.92 9.87
C SER A 170 18.72 24.78 10.59
N GLU A 171 19.42 23.66 10.38
CA GLU A 171 20.78 23.43 10.92
C GLU A 171 21.77 24.52 10.50
N MET A 172 21.73 24.94 9.22
CA MET A 172 22.58 26.02 8.72
C MET A 172 22.30 27.35 9.45
N LEU A 173 21.03 27.69 9.69
CA LEU A 173 20.66 28.91 10.40
C LEU A 173 21.09 28.89 11.86
N ASP A 174 20.96 27.74 12.53
CA ASP A 174 21.38 27.57 13.93
C ASP A 174 22.90 27.72 14.10
N GLN A 175 23.70 27.26 13.13
CA GLN A 175 25.16 27.41 13.14
C GLN A 175 25.64 28.85 12.90
N MET A 176 24.78 29.74 12.40
CA MET A 176 25.10 31.13 12.12
C MET A 176 24.77 32.08 13.29
N GLN A 177 24.21 31.56 14.40
CA GLN A 177 23.93 32.29 15.64
C GLN A 177 25.09 32.16 16.64
#